data_AF-I2E169-F1
#
_entry.id   AF-I2E169-F1
#
_cell.length_a   1.000
_cell.length_b   1.000
_cell.length_c   1.000
_cell.angle_alpha   90.00
_cell.angle_beta   90.00
_cell.angle_gamma   90.00
#
_symmetry.space_group_name_H-M   'P 1'
#
loop_
_entity.id
_entity.type
_entity.pdbx_description
1 polymer ?
#
loop_
_entity_poly.entity_id
_entity_poly.type
_entity_poly.pdbx_seq_one_letter_code
_entity_poly.pdbx_strand_id
1 'polypeptide(L)' 'MKVDIFESSGASRVHSIPFYLQRISAGFPSPAQGYEKQELNLHEYCVRHPSATYFLRVSGS' A
#
# COMPACT_ATOMS: atom_id res chain seq x y z
N MET A 1 -3.18 -22.91 3.75
CA MET A 1 -3.87 -21.84 2.99
C MET A 1 -4.53 -22.47 1.77
N LYS A 2 -5.85 -22.64 1.79
CA LYS A 2 -6.63 -23.10 0.64
C LYS A 2 -6.70 -21.96 -0.37
N VAL A 3 -6.37 -22.24 -1.62
CA VAL A 3 -6.53 -21.31 -2.74
C VAL A 3 -7.67 -21.87 -3.56
N ASP A 4 -8.82 -21.19 -3.53
CA ASP A 4 -9.97 -21.56 -4.34
C ASP A 4 -9.81 -20.95 -5.73
N ILE A 5 -9.88 -21.79 -6.76
CA ILE A 5 -9.71 -21.41 -8.16
C ILE A 5 -11.09 -21.05 -8.70
N PHE A 6 -11.25 -19.80 -9.16
CA PHE A 6 -12.47 -19.36 -9.84
C PHE A 6 -12.42 -19.80 -11.31
N GLU A 7 -13.38 -20.61 -11.75
CA GLU A 7 -13.56 -20.93 -13.17
C GLU A 7 -14.24 -19.76 -13.89
N SER A 8 -13.62 -19.25 -14.96
CA SER A 8 -14.26 -18.26 -15.83
C SER A 8 -15.35 -18.95 -16.67
N SER A 9 -16.61 -18.71 -16.33
CA SER A 9 -17.76 -19.11 -17.13
C SER A 9 -17.81 -18.30 -18.43
N GLY A 10 -17.13 -18.78 -19.46
CA GLY A 10 -17.14 -18.21 -20.80
C GLY A 10 -16.21 -18.99 -21.72
N ALA A 11 -16.74 -19.54 -22.81
CA ALA A 11 -16.05 -20.43 -23.73
C ALA A 11 -14.68 -19.86 -24.19
N SER A 12 -13.61 -20.31 -23.53
CA SER A 12 -12.23 -19.87 -23.79
C SER A 12 -11.49 -20.99 -24.49
N ARG A 13 -10.97 -20.69 -25.69
CA ARG A 13 -10.08 -21.58 -26.44
C ARG A 13 -8.94 -22.02 -25.51
N VAL A 14 -8.81 -23.34 -25.31
CA VAL A 14 -7.77 -23.94 -24.47
C VAL A 14 -6.41 -23.64 -25.08
N HIS A 15 -5.76 -22.58 -24.63
CA HIS A 15 -4.35 -22.33 -24.90
C HIS A 15 -3.54 -23.02 -23.81
N SER A 16 -2.64 -23.94 -24.18
CA SER A 16 -1.70 -24.56 -23.23
C SER A 16 -0.63 -23.53 -22.83
N ILE A 17 -1.00 -22.60 -21.96
CA ILE A 17 -0.04 -21.71 -21.33
C ILE A 17 0.71 -22.51 -20.24
N PRO A 18 2.06 -22.56 -20.28
CA PRO A 18 2.83 -23.26 -19.25
C PRO A 18 2.57 -22.60 -17.90
N PHE A 19 1.96 -23.35 -16.98
CA PHE A 19 1.68 -22.90 -15.63
C PHE A 19 2.87 -23.22 -14.72
N TYR A 20 3.44 -22.21 -14.08
CA TYR A 20 4.53 -22.41 -13.12
C TYR A 20 3.99 -23.15 -11.89
N LEU A 21 4.52 -24.35 -11.63
CA LEU A 21 4.11 -25.21 -10.50
C LEU A 21 4.57 -24.68 -9.13
N GLN A 22 5.50 -23.74 -9.12
CA GLN A 22 6.02 -23.12 -7.90
C GLN A 22 5.45 -21.73 -7.73
N ARG A 23 5.11 -21.37 -6.48
CA ARG A 23 4.78 -19.99 -6.14
C ARG A 23 6.03 -19.13 -6.36
N ILE A 24 5.96 -18.20 -7.30
CA ILE A 24 6.93 -17.11 -7.38
C ILE A 24 6.64 -16.13 -6.24
N SER A 25 7.68 -15.63 -5.58
CA SER A 25 7.50 -14.54 -4.62
C SER A 25 6.99 -13.33 -5.38
N ALA A 26 5.75 -12.90 -5.12
CA ALA A 26 5.25 -11.61 -5.58
C ALA A 26 5.85 -10.50 -4.70
N GLY A 27 7.18 -10.42 -4.70
CA GLY A 27 7.91 -9.36 -4.04
C GLY A 27 8.17 -8.28 -5.07
N PHE A 28 7.19 -7.42 -5.35
CA PHE A 28 7.56 -6.06 -5.69
C PHE A 28 7.96 -5.46 -4.35
N PRO A 29 9.27 -5.32 -4.03
CA PRO A 29 9.62 -4.51 -2.89
C PRO A 29 8.97 -3.16 -3.16
N SER A 30 8.18 -2.65 -2.22
CA SER A 30 7.52 -1.38 -2.45
C SER A 30 8.61 -0.36 -2.82
N PRO A 31 8.40 0.59 -3.74
CA PRO A 31 9.45 1.53 -4.15
C PRO A 31 9.97 2.39 -2.98
N ALA A 32 9.23 2.37 -1.87
CA ALA A 32 9.54 3.03 -0.60
C ALA A 32 10.38 2.15 0.36
N GLN A 33 10.73 0.92 -0.01
CA GLN A 33 11.51 0.00 0.83
C GLN A 33 12.96 0.50 0.88
N GLY A 34 13.36 1.05 2.03
CA GLY A 34 14.60 1.83 2.20
C GLY A 34 14.42 3.35 2.25
N TYR A 35 13.20 3.87 2.01
CA TYR A 35 12.79 5.25 2.31
C TYR A 35 12.10 5.37 3.67
N GLU A 36 12.30 4.39 4.55
CA GLU A 36 11.92 4.41 5.97
C GLU A 36 12.81 5.44 6.68
N LYS A 37 12.66 6.70 6.29
CA LYS A 37 13.20 7.83 7.03
C LYS A 37 12.44 7.93 8.35
N GLN A 38 13.10 8.54 9.32
CA GLN A 38 12.56 8.91 10.62
C GLN A 38 11.09 9.36 10.53
N GLU A 39 10.28 8.91 11.49
CA GLU A 39 8.86 9.29 11.58
C GLU A 39 8.70 10.81 11.49
N LEU A 40 7.79 11.26 10.62
CA LEU A 40 7.51 12.68 10.43
C LEU A 40 6.71 13.21 11.64
N ASN A 41 7.39 13.93 12.52
CA ASN A 41 6.74 14.68 13.58
C ASN A 41 6.21 16.02 13.04
N LEU A 42 4.89 16.11 12.81
CA LEU A 42 4.25 17.33 12.32
C LEU A 42 4.33 18.51 13.29
N HIS A 43 4.40 18.25 14.60
CA HIS A 43 4.56 19.32 15.57
C HIS A 43 5.93 19.98 15.39
N GLU A 44 7.01 19.19 15.31
CA GLU A 44 8.36 19.71 15.05
C GLU A 44 8.47 20.39 13.69
N TYR A 45 7.82 19.84 12.66
CA TYR A 45 7.91 20.36 11.31
C TYR A 45 7.14 21.67 11.12
N CYS A 46 5.92 21.77 11.66
CA CYS A 46 5.03 22.91 11.43
C CYS A 46 5.13 24.00 12.51
N VAL A 47 5.48 23.66 13.76
CA VAL A 47 5.44 24.59 14.89
C VAL A 47 6.82 25.17 15.18
N ARG A 48 7.07 26.40 14.71
CA ARG A 48 8.35 27.10 14.95
C ARG A 48 8.46 27.71 16.35
N HIS A 49 7.35 28.22 16.88
CA HIS A 49 7.30 28.88 18.19
C HIS A 49 6.17 28.26 19.02
N PRO A 50 6.45 27.21 19.82
CA PRO A 50 5.42 26.48 20.57
C PRO A 50 4.58 27.36 21.49
N SER A 51 5.19 28.36 22.13
CA SER A 51 4.49 29.29 23.04
C SER A 51 3.55 30.28 22.34
N ALA A 52 3.64 30.40 21.01
CA ALA A 52 2.87 31.35 20.22
C ALA A 52 2.04 30.68 19.11
N THR A 53 1.89 29.34 19.16
CA THR A 53 1.15 28.57 18.17
C THR A 53 -0.04 27.86 18.82
N TYR A 54 -1.22 28.00 18.21
CA TYR A 54 -2.47 27.48 18.76
C TYR A 54 -3.22 26.70 17.68
N PHE A 55 -3.88 25.60 18.06
CA PHE A 55 -4.70 24.78 17.17
C PHE A 55 -6.19 25.14 17.32
N LEU A 56 -6.90 25.23 16.20
CA LEU A 56 -8.32 25.52 16.14
C LEU A 56 -9.02 24.41 15.34
N ARG A 57 -10.14 23.90 15.87
CA ARG A 57 -11.00 22.96 15.14
C ARG A 57 -12.03 23.75 14.35
N VAL A 58 -11.97 23.64 13.02
CA VAL A 58 -12.96 24.25 12.13
C VAL A 58 -14.06 23.23 11.83
N SER A 59 -15.31 23.68 11.87
CA SER A 59 -16.47 22.97 11.34
C SER A 59 -17.19 23.88 10.35
N GLY A 60 -17.34 23.42 9.11
CA GLY A 60 -18.15 24.09 8.08
C GLY A 60 -19.45 23.34 7.85
N SER A 61 -20.53 24.08 7.56
CA SER A 61 -21.85 23.58 7.18
C SER A 61 -21.94 23.30 5.68
#